data_AF-A0A315YVE5-F1
#
_entry.id   AF-A0A315YVE5-F1
#
_cell.length_a   1.000
_cell.length_b   1.000
_cell.length_c   1.000
_cell.angle_alpha   90.00
_cell.angle_beta   90.00
_cell.angle_gamma   90.00
#
_symmetry.space_group_name_H-M   'P 1'
#
loop_
_entity.id
_entity.type
_entity.pdbx_description
1 polymer ?
#
loop_
_entity_poly.entity_id
_entity_poly.type
_entity_poly.pdbx_seq_one_letter_code
_entity_poly.pdbx_strand_id
1 'polypeptide(L)'
;MSKKVVVDYTGRVVTFHDIEQEIIKNRSNQTGFKNIVISDPILQQLELMFPDKQFNYLEWSKLLFVIDSISTSFVLSHKLEFLKCFEEFDSVSHELMKLLSNTFNLNFGNLNELRNLKRNKSKNQRGTINEAWNYYFHGSECCFTNSITNQHVEVKIIYGQEYGVIDDYFLFKFIETTATFSAQYELLNKSSDNLRKVISVFEREGYLIRKLFFDSKGLVLNKNKKR
;
A
#
# COMPACT_ATOMS: atom_id res chain seq x y z
N MET A 1 23.45 2.03 22.92
CA MET A 1 22.37 2.76 22.22
C MET A 1 21.17 2.85 23.14
N SER A 2 20.61 4.05 23.34
CA SER A 2 19.65 4.33 24.41
C SER A 2 18.34 3.55 24.23
N LYS A 3 18.11 2.58 25.13
CA LYS A 3 16.88 1.79 25.26
C LYS A 3 15.74 2.62 25.89
N LYS A 4 15.21 3.63 25.20
CA LYS A 4 14.04 4.36 25.70
C LYS A 4 12.94 4.39 24.64
N VAL A 5 11.82 3.76 24.96
CA VAL A 5 10.54 3.92 24.28
C VAL A 5 9.48 4.16 25.37
N VAL A 6 8.86 5.34 25.29
CA VAL A 6 7.48 5.80 25.61
C VAL A 6 6.71 5.33 26.84
N VAL A 7 5.99 6.31 27.40
CA VAL A 7 5.11 6.32 28.56
C VAL A 7 3.66 5.90 28.22
N ASP A 8 3.07 4.95 28.94
CA ASP A 8 1.64 4.58 28.84
C ASP A 8 0.71 5.58 29.58
N TYR A 9 -0.61 5.33 29.59
CA TYR A 9 -1.61 6.19 30.27
C TYR A 9 -1.45 6.27 31.80
N THR A 10 -0.60 5.42 32.38
CA THR A 10 -0.26 5.39 33.81
C THR A 10 1.08 6.06 34.11
N GLY A 11 1.80 6.55 33.10
CA GLY A 11 3.15 7.08 33.30
C GLY A 11 4.28 6.05 33.12
N ARG A 12 3.96 4.79 32.74
CA ARG A 12 4.95 3.70 32.69
C ARG A 12 5.70 3.68 31.37
N VAL A 13 7.02 3.70 31.44
CA VAL A 13 7.91 3.51 30.28
C VAL A 13 7.80 2.06 29.80
N VAL A 14 7.31 1.86 28.57
CA VAL A 14 7.19 0.57 27.87
C VAL A 14 8.43 0.37 27.01
N THR A 15 9.36 -0.41 27.51
CA THR A 15 10.59 -0.72 26.78
C THR A 15 10.32 -1.62 25.59
N PHE A 16 11.27 -1.65 24.64
CA PHE A 16 11.27 -2.64 23.55
C PHE A 16 11.09 -4.07 24.07
N HIS A 17 11.73 -4.39 25.20
CA HIS A 17 11.62 -5.70 25.83
C HIS A 17 10.20 -5.97 26.36
N ASP A 18 9.50 -4.96 26.87
CA ASP A 18 8.11 -5.13 27.32
C ASP A 18 7.19 -5.50 26.13
N ILE A 19 7.38 -4.86 24.98
CA ILE A 19 6.62 -5.18 23.74
C ILE A 19 6.93 -6.60 23.28
N GLU A 20 8.22 -6.96 23.23
CA GLU A 20 8.67 -8.31 22.89
C GLU A 20 8.03 -9.37 23.79
N GLN A 21 8.10 -9.19 25.11
CA GLN A 21 7.53 -10.14 26.06
C GLN A 21 6.02 -10.24 25.94
N GLU A 22 5.33 -9.14 25.65
CA GLU A 22 3.88 -9.16 25.43
C GLU A 22 3.52 -9.93 24.17
N ILE A 23 4.25 -9.74 23.06
CA ILE A 23 4.05 -10.51 21.82
C ILE A 23 4.30 -12.01 22.05
N ILE A 24 5.33 -12.37 22.82
CA ILE A 24 5.66 -13.78 23.13
C ILE A 24 4.59 -14.42 24.02
N LYS A 25 4.08 -13.70 25.01
CA LYS A 25 3.07 -14.21 25.96
C LYS A 25 1.69 -14.29 25.34
N ASN A 26 1.37 -13.37 24.43
CA ASN A 26 0.04 -13.28 23.85
C ASN A 26 -0.16 -14.35 22.79
N ARG A 27 -1.15 -15.23 23.02
CA ARG A 27 -1.56 -16.29 22.08
C ARG A 27 -2.63 -15.84 21.09
N SER A 28 -3.08 -14.58 21.20
CA SER A 28 -4.03 -13.99 20.26
C SER A 28 -3.37 -13.74 18.91
N ASN A 29 -4.13 -13.95 17.85
CA ASN A 29 -3.72 -13.63 16.48
C ASN A 29 -3.55 -12.11 16.25
N GLN A 30 -4.00 -11.29 17.20
CA GLN A 30 -3.84 -9.84 17.17
C GLN A 30 -3.62 -9.27 18.57
N THR A 31 -2.63 -8.38 18.68
CA THR A 31 -2.31 -7.61 19.88
C THR A 31 -2.24 -6.12 19.53
N GLY A 32 -2.85 -5.26 20.35
CA GLY A 32 -2.83 -3.81 20.16
C GLY A 32 -2.12 -3.10 21.31
N PHE A 33 -1.18 -2.22 21.00
CA PHE A 33 -0.47 -1.35 21.94
C PHE A 33 -0.91 0.10 21.71
N LYS A 34 -1.60 0.68 22.70
CA LYS A 34 -2.07 2.07 22.65
C LYS A 34 -1.07 3.02 23.26
N ASN A 35 -1.10 4.28 22.84
CA ASN A 35 -0.27 5.38 23.33
C ASN A 35 1.24 5.12 23.18
N ILE A 36 1.63 4.39 22.13
CA ILE A 36 3.03 4.10 21.85
C ILE A 36 3.58 4.99 20.72
N VAL A 37 4.82 5.45 20.90
CA VAL A 37 5.59 6.14 19.86
C VAL A 37 6.77 5.24 19.48
N ILE A 38 6.76 4.76 18.24
CA ILE A 38 7.78 3.85 17.73
C ILE A 38 8.45 4.54 16.57
N SER A 39 9.78 4.61 16.59
CA SER A 39 10.57 5.06 15.44
C SER A 39 10.73 3.93 14.43
N ASP A 40 10.84 4.26 13.14
CA ASP A 40 11.06 3.26 12.06
C ASP A 40 12.16 2.22 12.35
N PRO A 41 13.35 2.58 12.91
CA PRO A 41 14.38 1.58 13.22
C PRO A 41 13.96 0.53 14.25
N ILE A 42 13.05 0.88 15.16
CA ILE A 42 12.52 -0.04 16.18
C ILE A 42 11.46 -0.94 15.56
N LEU A 43 10.60 -0.39 14.71
CA LEU A 43 9.61 -1.17 13.97
C LEU A 43 10.29 -2.24 13.10
N GLN A 44 11.36 -1.87 12.38
CA GLN A 44 12.17 -2.79 11.59
C GLN A 44 12.82 -3.89 12.46
N GLN A 45 13.30 -3.56 13.66
CA GLN A 45 13.82 -4.57 14.58
C GLN A 45 12.75 -5.57 15.02
N LEU A 46 11.54 -5.10 15.33
CA LEU A 46 10.41 -5.98 15.66
C LEU A 46 10.05 -6.90 14.50
N GLU A 47 10.01 -6.38 13.26
CA GLU A 47 9.73 -7.18 12.07
C GLU A 47 10.78 -8.28 11.80
N LEU A 48 12.05 -8.02 12.14
CA LEU A 48 13.13 -9.00 12.05
C LEU A 48 13.03 -10.07 13.14
N MET A 49 12.65 -9.67 14.36
CA MET A 49 12.51 -10.60 15.49
C MET A 49 11.28 -11.49 15.38
N PHE A 50 10.21 -11.00 14.76
CA PHE A 50 8.95 -11.71 14.62
C PHE A 50 8.59 -11.89 13.14
N PRO A 51 9.25 -12.83 12.43
CA PRO A 51 9.14 -12.96 10.99
C PRO A 51 7.72 -13.32 10.52
N ASP A 52 6.90 -13.92 11.39
CA ASP A 52 5.53 -14.38 11.11
C ASP A 52 4.46 -13.39 11.61
N LYS A 53 4.87 -12.16 11.92
CA LYS A 53 3.96 -11.09 12.33
C LYS A 53 4.03 -9.92 11.35
N GLN A 54 2.92 -9.20 11.25
CA GLN A 54 2.80 -7.90 10.60
C GLN A 54 2.61 -6.81 11.66
N PHE A 55 3.31 -5.70 11.50
CA PHE A 55 3.27 -4.56 12.41
C PHE A 55 2.63 -3.36 11.72
N ASN A 56 1.48 -2.92 12.21
CA ASN A 56 0.75 -1.77 11.67
C ASN A 56 0.77 -0.63 12.68
N TYR A 57 1.65 0.36 12.45
CA TYR A 57 1.78 1.53 13.31
C TYR A 57 1.01 2.73 12.74
N LEU A 58 0.08 3.26 13.55
CA LEU A 58 -0.69 4.45 13.27
C LEU A 58 -0.15 5.60 14.14
N GLU A 59 0.69 6.44 13.55
CA GLU A 59 1.40 7.50 14.28
C GLU A 59 0.44 8.51 14.94
N TRP A 60 -0.58 8.96 14.21
CA TRP A 60 -1.53 9.98 14.68
C TRP A 60 -2.35 9.53 15.90
N SER A 61 -2.64 8.23 16.01
CA SER A 61 -3.36 7.63 17.15
C SER A 61 -2.43 6.93 18.14
N LYS A 62 -1.11 6.94 17.88
CA LYS A 62 -0.07 6.28 18.69
C LYS A 62 -0.44 4.82 18.96
N LEU A 63 -0.87 4.11 17.92
CA LEU A 63 -1.40 2.75 18.02
C LEU A 63 -0.54 1.80 17.19
N LEU A 64 0.02 0.77 17.83
CA LEU A 64 0.65 -0.34 17.14
C LEU A 64 -0.26 -1.56 17.20
N PHE A 65 -0.59 -2.14 16.05
CA PHE A 65 -1.16 -3.47 15.98
C PHE A 65 -0.09 -4.47 15.54
N VAL A 66 -0.07 -5.62 16.21
CA VAL A 66 0.71 -6.79 15.84
C VAL A 66 -0.28 -7.87 15.47
N ILE A 67 -0.18 -8.39 14.25
CA ILE A 67 -1.13 -9.34 13.67
C ILE A 67 -0.34 -10.54 13.15
N ASP A 68 -0.89 -11.74 13.29
CA ASP A 68 -0.36 -12.94 12.63
C ASP A 68 -0.39 -12.76 11.11
N SER A 69 0.69 -13.13 10.45
CA SER A 69 0.81 -12.96 9.01
C SER A 69 1.68 -14.06 8.40
N ILE A 70 1.70 -14.13 7.08
CA ILE A 70 2.67 -14.95 6.34
C ILE A 70 4.11 -14.58 6.76
N SER A 71 4.99 -15.59 6.74
CA SER A 71 6.37 -15.39 7.18
C SER A 71 7.16 -14.55 6.18
N THR A 72 8.17 -13.83 6.67
CA THR A 72 9.15 -13.16 5.79
C THR A 72 9.80 -14.14 4.81
N SER A 73 10.12 -15.37 5.24
CA SER A 73 10.71 -16.39 4.36
C SER A 73 9.75 -16.85 3.26
N PHE A 74 8.46 -16.96 3.57
CA PHE A 74 7.42 -17.28 2.59
C PHE A 74 7.25 -16.17 1.54
N VAL A 75 7.29 -14.89 1.96
CA VAL A 75 7.28 -13.76 1.04
C VAL A 75 8.48 -13.83 0.10
N LEU A 76 9.68 -14.11 0.63
CA LEU A 76 10.90 -14.18 -0.16
C LEU A 76 10.94 -15.39 -1.10
N SER A 77 10.34 -16.52 -0.72
CA SER A 77 10.25 -17.70 -1.59
C SER A 77 9.30 -17.51 -2.77
N HIS A 78 8.35 -16.57 -2.67
CA HIS A 78 7.38 -16.20 -3.71
C HIS A 78 7.62 -14.78 -4.26
N LYS A 79 8.88 -14.34 -4.22
CA LYS A 79 9.26 -12.97 -4.56
C LYS A 79 8.88 -12.60 -5.99
N LEU A 80 9.04 -13.51 -6.96
CA LEU A 80 8.78 -13.20 -8.36
C LEU A 80 7.28 -13.00 -8.62
N GLU A 81 6.46 -13.80 -7.96
CA GLU A 81 5.00 -13.75 -8.02
C GLU A 81 4.47 -12.42 -7.48
N PHE A 82 4.97 -11.99 -6.33
CA PHE A 82 4.59 -10.70 -5.74
C PHE A 82 5.19 -9.51 -6.48
N LEU A 83 6.43 -9.61 -6.98
CA LEU A 83 7.04 -8.56 -7.80
C LEU A 83 6.20 -8.26 -9.04
N LYS A 84 5.69 -9.31 -9.70
CA LYS A 84 4.81 -9.17 -10.86
C LYS A 84 3.55 -8.35 -10.54
N CYS A 85 2.96 -8.50 -9.36
CA CYS A 85 1.79 -7.69 -8.96
C CYS A 85 2.13 -6.20 -8.90
N PHE A 86 3.27 -5.83 -8.31
CA PHE A 86 3.71 -4.42 -8.26
C PHE A 86 4.00 -3.86 -9.65
N GLU A 87 4.66 -4.64 -10.50
CA GLU A 87 5.00 -4.24 -11.87
C GLU A 87 3.77 -4.04 -12.75
N GLU A 88 2.82 -4.97 -12.69
CA GLU A 88 1.59 -4.89 -13.47
C GLU A 88 0.68 -3.77 -12.96
N PHE A 89 0.59 -3.56 -11.64
CA PHE A 89 -0.12 -2.43 -11.07
C PHE A 89 0.47 -1.08 -11.53
N ASP A 90 1.80 -0.94 -11.49
CA ASP A 90 2.50 0.26 -11.99
C ASP A 90 2.19 0.48 -13.48
N SER A 91 2.35 -0.54 -14.32
CA SER A 91 2.11 -0.43 -15.77
C SER A 91 0.67 -0.06 -16.09
N VAL A 92 -0.29 -0.82 -15.57
CA VAL A 92 -1.72 -0.64 -15.85
C VAL A 92 -2.22 0.72 -15.35
N SER A 93 -1.76 1.18 -14.19
CA SER A 93 -2.11 2.51 -13.67
C SER A 93 -1.66 3.63 -14.60
N HIS A 94 -0.44 3.55 -15.13
CA HIS A 94 0.06 4.54 -16.09
C HIS A 94 -0.64 4.44 -17.46
N GLU A 95 -0.93 3.23 -17.93
CA GLU A 95 -1.64 3.01 -19.19
C GLU A 95 -3.06 3.56 -19.16
N LEU A 96 -3.82 3.31 -18.08
CA LEU A 96 -5.19 3.80 -17.92
C LEU A 96 -5.24 5.32 -17.80
N MET A 97 -4.31 5.91 -17.05
CA MET A 97 -4.18 7.36 -17.01
C MET A 97 -3.81 7.91 -18.38
N LYS A 98 -2.85 7.33 -19.11
CA LYS A 98 -2.52 7.77 -20.47
C LYS A 98 -3.73 7.68 -21.41
N LEU A 99 -4.50 6.60 -21.35
CA LEU A 99 -5.72 6.42 -22.12
C LEU A 99 -6.74 7.51 -21.79
N LEU A 100 -6.98 7.76 -20.50
CA LEU A 100 -7.87 8.84 -20.03
C LEU A 100 -7.41 10.22 -20.54
N SER A 101 -6.10 10.49 -20.48
CA SER A 101 -5.49 11.72 -21.00
C SER A 101 -5.82 11.93 -22.46
N ASN A 102 -5.63 10.88 -23.28
CA ASN A 102 -5.86 10.94 -24.71
C ASN A 102 -7.35 11.10 -25.04
N THR A 103 -8.24 10.35 -24.37
CA THR A 103 -9.68 10.40 -24.61
C THR A 103 -10.27 11.79 -24.38
N PHE A 104 -9.77 12.51 -23.37
CA PHE A 104 -10.27 13.85 -23.02
C PHE A 104 -9.33 14.99 -23.45
N ASN A 105 -8.28 14.68 -24.22
CA ASN A 105 -7.23 15.62 -24.63
C ASN A 105 -6.70 16.47 -23.46
N LEU A 106 -6.39 15.79 -22.35
CA LEU A 106 -5.91 16.42 -21.13
C LEU A 106 -4.39 16.39 -21.09
N ASN A 107 -3.81 17.42 -20.49
CA ASN A 107 -2.42 17.44 -20.08
C ASN A 107 -2.35 17.26 -18.56
N PHE A 108 -2.04 16.05 -18.09
CA PHE A 108 -1.90 15.81 -16.64
C PHE A 108 -0.66 16.44 -15.99
N GLY A 109 0.24 17.06 -16.77
CA GLY A 109 1.20 18.02 -16.23
C GLY A 109 0.54 19.31 -15.71
N ASN A 110 -0.69 19.60 -16.14
CA ASN A 110 -1.49 20.74 -15.71
C ASN A 110 -2.54 20.30 -14.66
N LEU A 111 -2.22 20.50 -13.39
CA LEU A 111 -3.10 20.13 -12.27
C LEU A 111 -4.49 20.80 -12.33
N ASN A 112 -4.65 21.93 -13.04
CA ASN A 112 -5.95 22.59 -13.18
C ASN A 112 -6.92 21.80 -14.09
N GLU A 113 -6.41 21.12 -15.11
CA GLU A 113 -7.24 20.27 -15.98
C GLU A 113 -7.77 19.06 -15.23
N LEU A 114 -6.91 18.42 -14.43
CA LEU A 114 -7.31 17.33 -13.53
C LEU A 114 -8.36 17.81 -12.50
N ARG A 115 -8.19 19.00 -11.92
CA ARG A 115 -9.17 19.59 -10.99
C ARG A 115 -10.55 19.79 -11.63
N ASN A 116 -10.62 20.15 -12.90
CA ASN A 116 -11.89 20.34 -13.61
C ASN A 116 -12.68 19.03 -13.76
N LEU A 117 -12.00 17.89 -13.95
CA LEU A 117 -12.63 16.57 -13.95
C LEU A 117 -13.13 16.17 -12.57
N LYS A 118 -12.34 16.48 -11.52
CA LYS A 118 -12.67 16.15 -10.12
C LYS A 118 -13.81 16.99 -9.56
N ARG A 119 -14.20 18.10 -10.19
CA ARG A 119 -15.22 18.99 -9.64
C ARG A 119 -16.51 18.20 -9.43
N ASN A 120 -16.95 18.09 -8.17
CA ASN A 120 -18.16 17.34 -7.82
C ASN A 120 -19.34 17.75 -8.70
N LYS A 121 -20.05 16.76 -9.25
CA LYS A 121 -21.14 16.93 -10.22
C LYS A 121 -20.72 17.45 -11.60
N SER A 122 -19.41 17.46 -11.91
CA SER A 122 -18.96 17.59 -13.29
C SER A 122 -19.48 16.41 -14.09
N LYS A 123 -19.99 16.67 -15.30
CA LYS A 123 -20.35 15.60 -16.24
C LYS A 123 -19.16 14.69 -16.57
N ASN A 124 -17.93 15.17 -16.33
CA ASN A 124 -16.68 14.47 -16.61
C ASN A 124 -16.04 13.86 -15.34
N GLN A 125 -16.77 13.83 -14.21
CA GLN A 125 -16.28 13.19 -12.98
C GLN A 125 -16.26 11.65 -13.11
N ARG A 126 -17.12 11.10 -13.97
CA ARG A 126 -17.22 9.67 -14.26
C ARG A 126 -17.63 9.46 -15.69
N GLY A 127 -17.30 8.30 -16.25
CA GLY A 127 -17.74 7.93 -17.59
C GLY A 127 -17.01 6.70 -18.09
N THR A 128 -16.99 6.58 -19.42
CA THR A 128 -16.38 5.47 -20.15
C THR A 128 -15.22 6.03 -20.97
N ILE A 129 -14.03 5.43 -20.88
CA ILE A 129 -12.86 5.86 -21.67
C ILE A 129 -12.73 5.10 -22.99
N ASN A 130 -13.23 3.87 -23.05
CA ASN A 130 -13.37 3.02 -24.24
C ASN A 130 -14.42 1.93 -23.97
N GLU A 131 -14.64 1.00 -24.92
CA GLU A 131 -15.65 -0.05 -24.80
C GLU A 131 -15.54 -0.91 -23.52
N ALA A 132 -14.34 -1.04 -22.95
CA ALA A 132 -14.08 -1.92 -21.81
C ALA A 132 -13.94 -1.18 -20.48
N TRP A 133 -13.49 0.08 -20.46
CA TRP A 133 -13.08 0.75 -19.23
C TRP A 133 -13.99 1.92 -18.87
N ASN A 134 -14.48 1.88 -17.63
CA ASN A 134 -15.13 3.01 -16.98
C ASN A 134 -14.16 3.67 -16.01
N TYR A 135 -14.37 4.95 -15.73
CA TYR A 135 -13.60 5.71 -14.76
C TYR A 135 -14.50 6.52 -13.82
N TYR A 136 -14.00 6.79 -12.62
CA TYR A 136 -14.63 7.67 -11.64
C TYR A 136 -13.58 8.37 -10.77
N PHE A 137 -13.61 9.69 -10.76
CA PHE A 137 -12.82 10.52 -9.87
C PHE A 137 -13.50 10.74 -8.52
N HIS A 138 -12.76 10.46 -7.43
CA HIS A 138 -13.17 10.80 -6.07
C HIS A 138 -11.94 11.09 -5.22
N GLY A 139 -12.09 11.94 -4.19
CA GLY A 139 -10.99 12.23 -3.26
C GLY A 139 -9.70 12.66 -3.96
N SER A 140 -8.64 11.89 -3.79
CA SER A 140 -7.32 12.05 -4.40
C SER A 140 -7.00 10.96 -5.43
N GLU A 141 -8.04 10.27 -5.89
CA GLU A 141 -7.96 9.03 -6.67
C GLU A 141 -8.78 9.11 -7.97
N CYS A 142 -8.46 8.20 -8.89
CA CYS A 142 -9.29 7.81 -10.03
C CYS A 142 -9.44 6.29 -10.01
N CYS A 143 -10.69 5.83 -9.85
CA CYS A 143 -11.05 4.42 -9.96
C CYS A 143 -11.34 4.09 -11.42
N PHE A 144 -10.80 2.97 -11.89
CA PHE A 144 -11.09 2.37 -13.17
C PHE A 144 -11.66 0.98 -12.97
N THR A 145 -12.74 0.69 -13.71
CA THR A 145 -13.36 -0.64 -13.71
C THR A 145 -13.50 -1.12 -15.13
N ASN A 146 -12.97 -2.31 -15.41
CA ASN A 146 -13.19 -2.99 -16.67
C ASN A 146 -14.58 -3.67 -16.65
N SER A 147 -15.48 -3.26 -17.53
CA SER A 147 -16.86 -3.79 -17.61
C SER A 147 -16.92 -5.24 -18.13
N ILE A 148 -15.87 -5.72 -18.80
CA ILE A 148 -15.80 -7.08 -19.36
C ILE A 148 -15.20 -8.05 -18.33
N THR A 149 -14.10 -7.67 -17.67
CA THR A 149 -13.37 -8.55 -16.74
C THR A 149 -13.67 -8.29 -15.27
N ASN A 150 -14.38 -7.21 -14.95
CA ASN A 150 -14.55 -6.68 -13.58
C ASN A 150 -13.25 -6.31 -12.85
N GLN A 151 -12.14 -6.20 -13.59
CA GLN A 151 -10.86 -5.75 -13.03
C GLN A 151 -11.01 -4.33 -12.48
N HIS A 152 -10.49 -4.13 -11.27
CA HIS A 152 -10.53 -2.87 -10.55
C HIS A 152 -9.12 -2.31 -10.37
N VAL A 153 -8.90 -1.07 -10.80
CA VAL A 153 -7.62 -0.37 -10.66
C VAL A 153 -7.90 1.00 -10.06
N GLU A 154 -7.28 1.30 -8.93
CA GLU A 154 -7.47 2.58 -8.26
C GLU A 154 -6.16 3.33 -8.16
N VAL A 155 -6.12 4.51 -8.77
CA VAL A 155 -4.90 5.26 -9.04
C VAL A 155 -4.89 6.54 -8.23
N LYS A 156 -3.81 6.79 -7.48
CA LYS A 156 -3.61 8.09 -6.82
C LYS A 156 -3.13 9.12 -7.83
N ILE A 157 -3.86 10.22 -7.96
CA ILE A 157 -3.64 11.26 -8.99
C ILE A 157 -3.02 12.55 -8.44
N ILE A 158 -2.69 12.57 -7.15
CA ILE A 158 -2.09 13.74 -6.47
C ILE A 158 -0.56 13.71 -6.46
N TYR A 159 0.07 12.65 -6.98
CA TYR A 159 1.53 12.45 -7.02
C TYR A 159 2.14 12.87 -8.36
N GLY A 160 1.53 13.84 -9.03
CA GLY A 160 1.95 14.29 -10.36
C GLY A 160 1.65 13.26 -11.44
N GLN A 161 2.68 12.87 -12.20
CA GLN A 161 2.58 11.85 -13.26
C GLN A 161 3.01 10.45 -12.80
N GLU A 162 3.28 10.27 -11.51
CA GLU A 162 3.52 8.94 -10.94
C GLU A 162 2.18 8.33 -10.52
N TYR A 163 1.70 7.38 -11.32
CA TYR A 163 0.39 6.76 -11.14
C TYR A 163 0.48 5.38 -10.47
N GLY A 164 1.68 4.78 -10.41
CA GLY A 164 1.93 3.50 -9.73
C GLY A 164 2.15 3.62 -8.23
N VAL A 165 1.62 4.67 -7.58
CA VAL A 165 1.77 4.85 -6.14
C VAL A 165 0.96 3.79 -5.40
N ILE A 166 1.67 3.00 -4.60
CA ILE A 166 1.10 1.85 -3.90
C ILE A 166 0.28 2.32 -2.71
N ASP A 167 -0.93 1.78 -2.64
CA ASP A 167 -1.80 1.77 -1.49
C ASP A 167 -2.13 0.31 -1.18
N ASP A 168 -2.14 -0.04 0.10
CA ASP A 168 -2.36 -1.42 0.53
C ASP A 168 -3.75 -1.92 0.13
N TYR A 169 -4.78 -1.09 0.28
CA TYR A 169 -6.14 -1.46 -0.11
C TYR A 169 -6.31 -1.53 -1.62
N PHE A 170 -5.81 -0.52 -2.36
CA PHE A 170 -5.97 -0.47 -3.82
C PHE A 170 -5.21 -1.61 -4.51
N LEU A 171 -3.99 -1.89 -4.08
CA LEU A 171 -3.22 -3.00 -4.64
C LEU A 171 -3.87 -4.35 -4.29
N PHE A 172 -4.42 -4.51 -3.08
CA PHE A 172 -5.14 -5.73 -2.72
C PHE A 172 -6.37 -5.95 -3.61
N LYS A 173 -7.18 -4.90 -3.81
CA LYS A 173 -8.34 -4.96 -4.73
C LYS A 173 -7.93 -5.25 -6.16
N PHE A 174 -6.81 -4.70 -6.63
CA PHE A 174 -6.28 -4.99 -7.94
C PHE A 174 -5.89 -6.48 -8.09
N ILE A 175 -5.14 -7.02 -7.13
CA ILE A 175 -4.75 -8.44 -7.12
C ILE A 175 -5.99 -9.35 -7.06
N GLU A 176 -6.96 -9.02 -6.22
CA GLU A 176 -8.23 -9.77 -6.06
C GLU A 176 -9.04 -9.82 -7.37
N THR A 177 -9.10 -8.72 -8.11
CA THR A 177 -9.98 -8.57 -9.29
C THR A 177 -9.28 -8.86 -10.62
N THR A 178 -7.98 -9.11 -10.60
CA THR A 178 -7.19 -9.42 -11.80
C THR A 178 -7.07 -10.92 -11.98
N ALA A 179 -7.72 -11.48 -13.01
CA ALA A 179 -7.82 -12.93 -13.19
C ALA A 179 -6.45 -13.66 -13.23
N THR A 180 -5.44 -13.05 -13.82
CA THR A 180 -4.06 -13.56 -13.90
C THR A 180 -3.34 -13.60 -12.55
N PHE A 181 -3.91 -12.98 -11.51
CA PHE A 181 -3.39 -12.93 -10.13
C PHE A 181 -4.17 -13.76 -9.11
N SER A 182 -5.06 -14.63 -9.56
CA SER A 182 -5.78 -15.56 -8.69
C SER A 182 -4.85 -16.38 -7.78
N ALA A 183 -3.74 -16.91 -8.29
CA ALA A 183 -2.78 -17.65 -7.48
C ALA A 183 -2.11 -16.77 -6.40
N GLN A 184 -1.73 -15.54 -6.74
CA GLN A 184 -1.14 -14.57 -5.81
C GLN A 184 -2.12 -14.16 -4.73
N TYR A 185 -3.40 -14.01 -5.08
CA TYR A 185 -4.46 -13.75 -4.11
C TYR A 185 -4.63 -14.90 -3.10
N GLU A 186 -4.50 -16.15 -3.55
CA GLU A 186 -4.47 -17.33 -2.66
C GLU A 186 -3.20 -17.36 -1.80
N LEU A 187 -2.01 -17.00 -2.32
CA LEU A 187 -0.78 -16.89 -1.51
C LEU A 187 -0.91 -15.87 -0.36
N LEU A 188 -1.74 -14.84 -0.54
CA LEU A 188 -2.07 -13.86 0.51
C LEU A 188 -3.10 -14.39 1.52
N ASN A 189 -3.58 -15.62 1.37
CA ASN A 189 -4.73 -16.15 2.10
C ASN A 189 -5.92 -15.17 2.09
N LYS A 190 -6.10 -14.43 0.98
CA LYS A 190 -7.17 -13.44 0.81
C LYS A 190 -7.19 -12.38 1.91
N SER A 191 -6.02 -12.06 2.48
CA SER A 191 -5.88 -11.11 3.58
C SER A 191 -5.06 -9.89 3.17
N SER A 192 -5.64 -8.70 3.38
CA SER A 192 -4.92 -7.44 3.17
C SER A 192 -3.75 -7.26 4.13
N ASP A 193 -3.79 -7.87 5.33
CA ASP A 193 -2.66 -7.83 6.27
C ASP A 193 -1.45 -8.60 5.75
N ASN A 194 -1.68 -9.72 5.05
CA ASN A 194 -0.61 -10.44 4.37
C ASN A 194 -0.02 -9.61 3.22
N LEU A 195 -0.82 -8.80 2.52
CA LEU A 195 -0.26 -7.88 1.53
C LEU A 195 0.58 -6.78 2.18
N ARG A 196 0.15 -6.22 3.31
CA ARG A 196 0.98 -5.26 4.08
C ARG A 196 2.33 -5.85 4.45
N LYS A 197 2.36 -7.14 4.82
CA LYS A 197 3.61 -7.88 5.07
C LYS A 197 4.48 -8.01 3.81
N VAL A 198 3.88 -8.31 2.66
CA VAL A 198 4.63 -8.32 1.38
C VAL A 198 5.23 -6.94 1.10
N ILE A 199 4.44 -5.87 1.25
CA ILE A 199 4.89 -4.50 1.03
C ILE A 199 6.04 -4.12 1.96
N SER A 200 5.96 -4.41 3.25
CA SER A 200 7.02 -4.07 4.23
C SER A 200 8.33 -4.82 3.93
N VAL A 201 8.23 -6.12 3.58
CA VAL A 201 9.40 -6.90 3.15
C VAL A 201 10.00 -6.29 1.88
N PHE A 202 9.20 -5.97 0.86
CA PHE A 202 9.71 -5.43 -0.40
C PHE A 202 10.27 -4.01 -0.27
N GLU A 203 9.73 -3.18 0.63
CA GLU A 203 10.31 -1.88 0.98
C GLU A 203 11.70 -2.06 1.62
N ARG A 204 11.84 -2.98 2.59
CA ARG A 204 13.11 -3.29 3.25
C ARG A 204 14.16 -3.86 2.29
N GLU A 205 13.76 -4.77 1.39
CA GLU A 205 14.64 -5.34 0.37
C GLU A 205 14.98 -4.33 -0.75
N GLY A 206 14.36 -3.15 -0.73
CA GLY A 206 14.61 -2.04 -1.65
C GLY A 206 13.96 -2.21 -3.03
N TYR A 207 13.00 -3.13 -3.16
CA TYR A 207 12.15 -3.25 -4.36
C TYR A 207 11.08 -2.16 -4.41
N LEU A 208 10.65 -1.64 -3.25
CA LEU A 208 9.81 -0.46 -3.14
C LEU A 208 10.60 0.66 -2.45
N ILE A 209 10.33 1.90 -2.84
CA ILE A 209 10.98 3.08 -2.26
C ILE A 209 9.96 4.19 -2.03
N ARG A 210 10.15 4.96 -0.96
CA ARG A 210 9.39 6.20 -0.73
C ARG A 210 10.04 7.33 -1.50
N LYS A 211 9.29 7.96 -2.38
CA LYS A 211 9.68 9.18 -3.09
C LYS A 211 8.84 10.36 -2.61
N LEU A 212 9.45 11.54 -2.56
CA LEU A 212 8.75 12.78 -2.29
C LEU A 212 8.15 13.31 -3.60
N PHE A 213 6.85 13.59 -3.58
CA PHE A 213 6.12 14.22 -4.69
C PHE A 213 5.42 15.45 -4.14
N PHE A 214 5.92 16.64 -4.50
CA PHE A 214 5.50 17.90 -3.88
C PHE A 214 5.67 17.80 -2.36
N ASP A 215 4.57 17.81 -1.61
CA ASP A 215 4.57 17.80 -0.14
C ASP A 215 4.25 16.42 0.48
N SER A 216 4.09 15.39 -0.34
CA SER A 216 3.66 14.05 0.10
C SER A 216 4.65 12.96 -0.30
N LYS A 217 4.86 11.97 0.58
CA LYS A 217 5.66 10.78 0.26
C LYS A 217 4.77 9.67 -0.29
N GLY A 218 5.09 9.18 -1.49
CA GLY A 218 4.44 8.02 -2.11
C GLY A 218 5.36 6.82 -2.12
N LEU A 219 4.82 5.63 -1.84
CA LEU A 219 5.55 4.37 -2.01
C LEU A 219 5.40 3.88 -3.45
N VAL A 220 6.50 3.61 -4.12
CA VAL A 220 6.51 3.22 -5.54
C VAL A 220 7.49 2.10 -5.81
N LEU A 221 7.33 1.44 -6.95
CA LEU A 221 8.29 0.46 -7.45
C LEU A 221 9.67 1.12 -7.69
N ASN A 222 10.73 0.49 -7.18
CA ASN A 222 12.09 0.91 -7.42
C ASN A 222 12.59 0.42 -8.79
N LYS A 223 12.37 1.23 -9.82
CA LYS A 223 12.77 0.93 -11.21
C LYS A 223 14.30 0.78 -11.40
N ASN A 224 15.11 1.17 -10.41
CA ASN A 224 16.58 1.05 -10.45
C ASN A 224 17.10 -0.23 -9.76
N LYS A 225 16.25 -0.97 -9.04
CA LYS A 225 16.65 -2.21 -8.39
C LYS A 225 16.82 -3.29 -9.46
N LYS A 226 18.02 -3.88 -9.54
CA LYS A 226 18.25 -5.06 -10.39
C LYS A 226 17.37 -6.21 -9.91
N ARG A 227 16.65 -6.82 -10.84
CA ARG A 227 15.65 -7.86 -10.60
C ARG A 227 16.33 -9.21 -10.39
#